data_AF-A0A820RJ12-F1
#
_entry.id   AF-A0A820RJ12-F1
#
_cell.length_a   1.000
_cell.length_b   1.000
_cell.length_c   1.000
_cell.angle_alpha   90.00
_cell.angle_beta   90.00
_cell.angle_gamma   90.00
#
_symmetry.space_group_name_H-M   'P 1'
#
loop_
_entity.id
_entity.type
_entity.pdbx_description
1 polymer ?
#
loop_
_entity_poly.entity_id
_entity_poly.type
_entity_poly.pdbx_seq_one_letter_code
_entity_poly.pdbx_strand_id
1 'polypeptide(L)'
;SPFNFIDTVGVKLLIEIYNDLKKRNIQLYLSECRYGVRRTLELMNFYEKTAPNIIYITTHYAVMSIRTESDNNLPKMTIATQI
;
A
#
# COMPACT_ATOMS: atom_id res chain seq x y z
N SER A 1 0.20 -7.30 14.44
CA SER A 1 0.81 -8.37 13.61
C SER A 1 1.98 -9.06 14.35
N PRO A 2 2.23 -10.37 14.17
CA PRO A 2 3.40 -11.08 14.73
C PRO A 2 4.71 -10.78 13.98
N PHE A 3 4.65 -10.23 12.76
CA PHE A 3 5.83 -9.91 11.96
C PHE A 3 6.48 -8.62 12.45
N ASN A 4 7.57 -8.75 13.20
CA ASN A 4 8.34 -7.61 13.73
C ASN A 4 9.53 -7.22 12.84
N PHE A 5 9.97 -8.13 11.98
CA PHE A 5 11.15 -7.97 11.13
C PHE A 5 10.91 -8.63 9.78
N ILE A 6 11.64 -8.15 8.78
CA ILE A 6 11.78 -8.75 7.46
C ILE A 6 13.25 -8.66 7.08
N ASP A 7 13.77 -9.66 6.39
CA ASP A 7 15.14 -9.66 5.87
C ASP A 7 15.18 -9.16 4.42
N THR A 8 16.39 -9.03 3.87
CA THR A 8 16.58 -8.51 2.51
C THR A 8 15.98 -9.41 1.44
N VAL A 9 15.96 -10.73 1.65
CA VAL A 9 15.34 -11.70 0.75
C VAL A 9 13.83 -11.55 0.76
N GLY A 10 13.23 -11.43 1.94
CA GLY A 10 11.80 -11.16 2.11
C GLY A 10 11.36 -9.87 1.43
N VAL A 11 12.15 -8.80 1.51
CA VAL A 11 11.83 -7.55 0.79
C VAL A 11 11.88 -7.72 -0.72
N LYS A 12 12.87 -8.45 -1.26
CA LYS A 12 12.95 -8.73 -2.70
C LYS A 12 11.75 -9.53 -3.20
N LEU A 13 11.40 -10.59 -2.47
CA LEU A 13 10.22 -11.40 -2.78
C LEU A 13 8.94 -10.57 -2.71
N LEU A 14 8.82 -9.67 -1.73
CA LEU A 14 7.66 -8.79 -1.59
C LEU A 14 7.51 -7.84 -2.79
N ILE A 15 8.62 -7.35 -3.35
CA ILE A 15 8.63 -6.53 -4.58
C ILE A 15 8.17 -7.36 -5.78
N GLU A 16 8.64 -8.60 -5.91
CA GLU A 16 8.20 -9.51 -6.97
C GLU A 16 6.69 -9.78 -6.89
N ILE A 17 6.20 -10.10 -5.70
CA ILE A 17 4.76 -10.28 -5.43
C ILE A 17 3.97 -9.02 -5.80
N TYR A 18 4.44 -7.84 -5.38
CA TYR A 18 3.80 -6.57 -5.73
C TYR A 18 3.69 -6.40 -7.26
N ASN A 19 4.77 -6.65 -7.99
CA ASN A 19 4.78 -6.52 -9.45
C ASN A 19 3.84 -7.53 -10.13
N ASP A 20 3.78 -8.75 -9.63
CA ASP A 20 2.90 -9.79 -10.18
C ASP A 20 1.42 -9.53 -9.90
N LEU A 21 1.09 -9.01 -8.72
CA LEU A 21 -0.27 -8.56 -8.40
C LEU A 21 -0.66 -7.35 -9.26
N LYS A 22 0.25 -6.39 -9.44
CA LYS A 22 0.04 -5.21 -10.29
C LYS A 22 -0.25 -5.60 -11.74
N LYS A 23 0.47 -6.57 -12.31
CA LYS A 23 0.21 -7.09 -13.67
C LYS A 23 -1.22 -7.66 -13.83
N ARG A 24 -1.85 -8.07 -12.73
CA ARG A 24 -3.20 -8.63 -12.69
C ARG A 24 -4.26 -7.58 -12.27
N ASN A 25 -3.88 -6.30 -12.21
CA ASN A 25 -4.70 -5.20 -11.68
C ASN A 25 -5.20 -5.43 -10.24
N ILE A 26 -4.40 -6.14 -9.44
CA ILE A 26 -4.67 -6.35 -8.01
C ILE A 26 -3.79 -5.37 -7.22
N GLN A 27 -4.43 -4.51 -6.44
CA GLN A 27 -3.75 -3.56 -5.58
C GLN A 27 -3.35 -4.21 -4.26
N LEU A 28 -2.07 -4.06 -3.88
CA LEU A 28 -1.53 -4.58 -2.62
C LEU A 28 -1.49 -3.48 -1.56
N TYR A 29 -2.02 -3.79 -0.37
CA TYR A 29 -1.89 -2.96 0.82
C TYR A 29 -1.33 -3.80 1.96
N LEU A 30 -0.30 -3.28 2.63
CA LEU A 30 0.36 -3.89 3.77
C LEU A 30 -0.07 -3.15 5.03
N SER A 31 -0.67 -3.87 5.97
CA SER A 31 -1.03 -3.34 7.28
C SER A 31 -0.08 -3.81 8.36
N GLU A 32 -0.07 -3.09 9.49
CA GLU A 32 0.67 -3.46 10.69
C GLU A 32 2.19 -3.54 10.48
N CYS A 33 2.73 -2.77 9.53
CA CYS A 33 4.17 -2.69 9.30
C CYS A 33 4.85 -1.91 10.44
N ARG A 34 5.29 -2.63 11.46
CA ARG A 34 6.01 -2.08 12.62
C ARG A 34 7.36 -1.47 12.22
N TYR A 35 7.95 -0.69 13.12
CA TYR A 35 9.18 0.06 12.86
C TYR A 35 10.31 -0.79 12.27
N GLY A 36 10.55 -2.00 12.80
CA GLY A 36 11.59 -2.91 12.30
C GLY A 36 11.40 -3.28 10.82
N VAL A 37 10.16 -3.59 10.43
CA VAL A 37 9.80 -3.89 9.03
C VAL A 37 9.96 -2.64 8.16
N ARG A 38 9.40 -1.49 8.58
CA ARG A 38 9.47 -0.24 7.79
C ARG A 38 10.91 0.21 7.55
N ARG A 39 11.78 0.07 8.55
CA ARG A 39 13.19 0.40 8.45
C ARG A 39 13.89 -0.47 7.40
N THR A 40 13.67 -1.79 7.39
CA THR A 40 14.27 -2.65 6.37
C THR A 40 13.73 -2.35 4.97
N LEU A 41 12.43 -2.04 4.85
CA LEU A 41 11.83 -1.65 3.56
C LEU A 41 12.43 -0.35 3.03
N GLU A 42 12.64 0.64 3.89
CA GLU A 42 13.30 1.90 3.55
C GLU A 42 14.73 1.67 3.06
N LEU A 43 15.53 0.91 3.81
CA LEU A 43 16.92 0.59 3.45
C LEU A 43 17.06 -0.14 2.11
N MET A 44 16.01 -0.83 1.66
CA MET A 44 15.99 -1.59 0.41
C MET A 44 15.34 -0.82 -0.75
N ASN A 45 15.05 0.48 -0.55
CA ASN A 45 14.36 1.36 -1.49
C ASN A 45 13.01 0.79 -1.95
N PHE A 46 12.29 0.12 -1.03
CA PHE A 46 11.00 -0.47 -1.34
C PHE A 46 9.99 0.57 -1.83
N TYR A 47 9.89 1.71 -1.13
CA TYR A 47 8.94 2.78 -1.44
C TYR A 47 9.16 3.42 -2.83
N GLU A 48 10.38 3.42 -3.35
CA GLU A 48 10.69 3.93 -4.70
C GLU A 48 10.26 2.94 -5.79
N LYS A 49 10.25 1.64 -5.45
CA LYS A 49 9.90 0.55 -6.37
C LYS A 49 8.42 0.21 -6.34
N THR A 50 7.68 0.75 -5.38
CA THR A 50 6.25 0.53 -5.18
C THR A 50 5.47 1.85 -5.20
N ALA A 51 4.15 1.78 -5.08
CA ALA A 51 3.33 2.98 -4.92
C ALA A 51 3.50 3.59 -3.51
N PRO A 52 3.34 4.92 -3.34
CA PRO A 52 3.55 5.61 -2.06
C PRO A 52 2.52 5.23 -0.97
N ASN A 53 1.35 4.74 -1.36
CA ASN A 53 0.21 4.47 -0.46
C ASN A 53 -0.05 2.97 -0.29
N ILE A 54 0.98 2.18 0.01
CA ILE A 54 0.81 0.73 0.20
C ILE A 54 1.12 0.24 1.62
N ILE A 55 1.68 1.09 2.50
CA ILE A 55 2.08 0.68 3.86
C ILE A 55 1.31 1.46 4.91
N TYR A 56 0.71 0.75 5.86
CA TYR A 56 -0.12 1.32 6.90
C TYR A 56 0.23 0.77 8.28
N ILE A 57 0.12 1.62 9.30
CA ILE A 57 0.41 1.26 10.69
C ILE A 57 -0.68 0.36 11.26
N THR A 58 -1.93 0.53 10.83
CA THR A 58 -3.08 -0.28 11.29
C THR A 58 -3.87 -0.80 10.09
N THR A 59 -4.55 -1.92 10.27
CA THR A 59 -5.49 -2.44 9.27
C THR A 59 -6.62 -1.45 9.00
N HIS A 60 -7.07 -0.70 10.01
CA HIS A 60 -8.10 0.31 9.85
C HIS A 60 -7.72 1.36 8.79
N TYR A 61 -6.50 1.91 8.85
CA TYR A 61 -6.04 2.88 7.88
C TYR A 61 -5.88 2.30 6.47
N ALA A 62 -5.42 1.05 6.36
CA ALA A 62 -5.33 0.36 5.06
C ALA A 62 -6.72 0.17 4.42
N VAL A 63 -7.75 -0.12 5.21
CA VAL A 63 -9.11 -0.28 4.69
C VAL A 63 -9.72 1.08 4.31
N MET A 64 -9.45 2.13 5.09
CA MET A 64 -9.90 3.49 4.75
C MET A 64 -9.33 3.99 3.43
N SER A 65 -8.04 3.76 3.17
CA SER A 65 -7.40 4.22 1.93
C SER A 65 -8.01 3.55 0.69
N ILE A 66 -8.37 2.27 0.79
CA ILE A 66 -9.07 1.55 -0.29
C ILE A 66 -10.41 2.22 -0.62
N ARG A 67 -11.19 2.57 0.41
CA ARG A 67 -12.50 3.25 0.22
C ARG A 67 -12.31 4.60 -0.47
N THR A 68 -11.36 5.39 0.00
CA THR A 68 -11.07 6.71 -0.59
C THR A 68 -10.58 6.60 -2.04
N GLU A 69 -9.74 5.61 -2.37
CA GLU A 69 -9.31 5.39 -3.75
C GLU A 69 -10.45 4.88 -4.65
N SER A 70 -11.38 4.10 -4.10
CA SER A 70 -12.58 3.65 -4.81
C SER A 70 -13.50 4.83 -5.13
N ASP A 71 -13.76 5.69 -4.14
CA ASP A 71 -14.61 6.88 -4.27
C ASP A 71 -14.05 7.90 -5.26
N ASN A 72 -12.72 8.03 -5.37
CA ASN A 72 -12.07 8.91 -6.35
C ASN A 72 -12.05 8.35 -7.78
N ASN A 73 -12.33 7.05 -7.97
CA ASN A 73 -12.43 6.41 -9.28
C ASN A 73 -13.88 6.28 -9.80
N LEU A 74 -14.89 6.68 -9.01
CA LEU A 74 -16.20 6.99 -9.58
C LEU A 74 -16.13 8.30 -10.36
N PRO A 75 -16.80 8.45 -11.53
CA PRO A 75 -17.00 9.74 -12.13
C PRO A 75 -17.68 10.63 -11.08
N LYS A 76 -16.97 11.64 -10.60
CA LYS A 76 -17.55 12.67 -9.74
C LYS A 76 -18.71 13.25 -10.52
N MET A 77 -19.94 12.86 -10.18
CA MET A 77 -21.13 13.52 -10.69
C MET A 77 -21.05 14.92 -10.11
N THR A 78 -20.51 15.85 -10.90
CA THR A 78 -20.48 17.27 -10.59
C THR A 78 -21.93 17.71 -10.50
N ILE A 79 -22.48 17.68 -9.29
CA ILE A 79 -23.71 18.40 -9.01
C ILE A 79 -23.27 19.85 -8.98
N ALA A 80 -23.51 20.55 -10.10
CA ALA A 80 -23.36 21.98 -10.18
C ALA A 80 -24.33 22.60 -9.18
N THR A 81 -23.85 22.91 -7.97
CA THR A 81 -24.56 23.80 -7.08
C THR A 81 -24.30 25.21 -7.56
N GLN A 82 -25.16 25.68 -8.48
CA GLN A 82 -25.37 27.10 -8.72
C GLN A 82 -25.98 27.72 -7.46
N ILE A 83 -25.26 28.65 -6.85
CA ILE A 83 -25.80 29.81 -6.13
C ILE A 83 -25.11 31.05 -6.68
#